data_AF-A0A194PQD5-F1
#
_entry.id   AF-A0A194PQD5-F1
#
_cell.length_a   1.000
_cell.length_b   1.000
_cell.length_c   1.000
_cell.angle_alpha   90.00
_cell.angle_beta   90.00
_cell.angle_gamma   90.00
#
_symmetry.space_group_name_H-M   'P 1'
#
loop_
_entity.id
_entity.type
_entity.pdbx_description
1 polymer ?
#
loop_
_entity_poly.entity_id
_entity_poly.type
_entity_poly.pdbx_seq_one_letter_code
_entity_poly.pdbx_strand_id
1 'polypeptide(L)'
;MVEIRKVLQEFYVSKEAQIRCFEIYTLSPETIRTRLENAKKTPEFITYFNHPRFLKMIHHNKKTTKRLMNLYDQNKKCVSLNILSGSFSKYETFQKMHGDRLGKAKDLIFCICEILQNTSPASDIRKTLKRHPFWLNIPLVQIKYVAEQLLKKFSPKDVFENCSILLYPWNKIRDTMNILCHKESLLLHPFEHLDMSKLSDTQKLSLVLYLLEKKHYFTGNGVWTEDKNKNAEQTIQTKDITKSVLKIVQN
;
A
#
# COMPACT_ATOMS: atom_id res chain seq x y z
N MET A 1 -8.00 -23.24 -23.15
CA MET A 1 -7.32 -23.38 -21.83
C MET A 1 -5.81 -23.18 -21.89
N VAL A 2 -5.09 -23.75 -22.86
CA VAL A 2 -3.61 -23.63 -22.96
C VAL A 2 -3.16 -22.17 -23.12
N GLU A 3 -3.86 -21.38 -23.94
CA GLU A 3 -3.54 -19.97 -24.17
C GLU A 3 -3.77 -19.08 -22.94
N ILE A 4 -4.85 -19.31 -22.19
CA ILE A 4 -5.13 -18.58 -20.93
C ILE A 4 -4.00 -18.82 -19.92
N ARG A 5 -3.51 -20.06 -19.81
CA ARG A 5 -2.37 -20.37 -18.95
C ARG A 5 -1.10 -19.64 -19.38
N LYS A 6 -0.83 -19.55 -20.69
CA LYS A 6 0.30 -18.76 -21.22
C LYS A 6 0.18 -17.29 -20.81
N VAL A 7 -0.98 -16.66 -21.01
CA VAL A 7 -1.23 -15.27 -20.59
C VAL A 7 -1.00 -15.09 -19.07
N LEU A 8 -1.54 -15.98 -18.23
CA LEU A 8 -1.35 -15.88 -16.77
C LEU A 8 0.12 -16.07 -16.36
N GLN A 9 0.88 -16.90 -17.07
CA GLN A 9 2.32 -17.09 -16.85
C GLN A 9 3.15 -15.90 -17.32
N GLU A 10 2.85 -15.31 -18.48
CA GLU A 10 3.51 -14.09 -18.99
C GLU A 10 3.38 -12.93 -18.00
N PHE A 11 2.26 -12.86 -17.29
CA PHE A 11 2.04 -11.85 -16.25
C PHE A 11 2.54 -12.27 -14.87
N TYR A 12 3.20 -13.43 -14.73
CA TYR A 12 3.70 -13.94 -13.44
C TYR A 12 2.61 -14.13 -12.38
N VAL A 13 1.38 -14.47 -12.78
CA VAL A 13 0.30 -14.73 -11.83
C VAL A 13 0.51 -16.07 -11.12
N SER A 14 0.53 -16.04 -9.78
CA SER A 14 0.79 -17.22 -8.96
C SER A 14 -0.21 -18.36 -9.21
N LYS A 15 0.27 -19.61 -9.15
CA LYS A 15 -0.59 -20.80 -9.26
C LYS A 15 -1.68 -20.81 -8.19
N GLU A 16 -1.37 -20.32 -6.98
CA GLU A 16 -2.35 -20.22 -5.90
C GLU A 16 -3.53 -19.30 -6.29
N ALA A 17 -3.26 -18.15 -6.91
CA ALA A 17 -4.30 -17.25 -7.36
C ALA A 17 -5.21 -17.89 -8.42
N GLN A 18 -4.62 -18.71 -9.31
CA GLN A 18 -5.35 -19.47 -10.33
C GLN A 18 -6.27 -20.52 -9.70
N ILE A 19 -5.80 -21.27 -8.71
CA ILE A 19 -6.61 -22.27 -7.99
C ILE A 19 -7.77 -21.61 -7.26
N ARG A 20 -7.57 -20.42 -6.68
CA ARG A 20 -8.64 -19.72 -5.96
C ARG A 20 -9.69 -19.07 -6.87
N CYS A 21 -9.45 -19.02 -8.18
CA CYS A 21 -10.39 -18.43 -9.14
C CYS A 21 -10.39 -19.22 -10.47
N PHE A 22 -10.95 -20.43 -10.46
CA PHE A 22 -11.12 -21.23 -11.67
C PHE A 22 -12.03 -20.56 -12.72
N GLU A 23 -12.98 -19.73 -12.28
CA GLU A 23 -13.86 -18.96 -13.16
C GLU A 23 -13.11 -18.08 -14.17
N ILE A 24 -11.84 -17.73 -13.91
CA ILE A 24 -11.03 -16.95 -14.84
C ILE A 24 -10.89 -17.63 -16.21
N TYR A 25 -10.95 -18.97 -16.26
CA TYR A 25 -10.84 -19.75 -17.49
C TYR A 25 -12.09 -19.69 -18.37
N THR A 26 -13.17 -19.05 -17.91
CA THR A 26 -14.40 -18.82 -18.70
C THR A 26 -14.28 -17.59 -19.62
N LEU A 27 -13.25 -16.76 -19.45
CA LEU A 27 -13.03 -15.54 -20.24
C LEU A 27 -12.11 -15.79 -21.44
N SER A 28 -12.19 -14.91 -22.45
CA SER A 28 -11.25 -14.97 -23.58
C SER A 28 -9.82 -14.58 -23.15
N PRO A 29 -8.77 -15.15 -23.77
CA PRO A 29 -7.39 -14.78 -23.50
C PRO A 29 -7.11 -13.28 -23.69
N GLU A 30 -7.67 -12.63 -24.73
CA GLU A 30 -7.47 -11.20 -24.93
C GLU A 30 -8.13 -10.38 -23.82
N THR A 31 -9.32 -10.78 -23.38
CA THR A 31 -10.02 -10.12 -22.27
C THR A 31 -9.19 -10.14 -20.99
N ILE A 32 -8.58 -11.29 -20.68
CA ILE A 32 -7.71 -11.44 -19.51
C ILE A 32 -6.48 -10.55 -19.64
N ARG A 33 -5.81 -10.57 -20.80
CA ARG A 33 -4.62 -9.74 -21.07
C ARG A 33 -4.92 -8.26 -20.86
N THR A 34 -5.95 -7.74 -21.53
CA THR A 34 -6.37 -6.32 -21.40
C THR A 34 -6.66 -5.94 -19.96
N ARG A 35 -7.36 -6.78 -19.21
CA ARG A 35 -7.68 -6.52 -17.79
C ARG A 35 -6.44 -6.53 -16.90
N LEU A 36 -5.48 -7.42 -17.16
CA LEU A 36 -4.21 -7.47 -16.42
C LEU A 36 -3.32 -6.25 -16.72
N GLU A 37 -3.26 -5.82 -17.98
CA GLU A 37 -2.54 -4.59 -18.37
C GLU A 37 -3.15 -3.35 -17.71
N ASN A 38 -4.48 -3.26 -17.68
CA ASN A 38 -5.17 -2.17 -16.98
C ASN A 38 -4.91 -2.23 -15.47
N ALA A 39 -4.91 -3.43 -14.88
CA ALA A 39 -4.60 -3.60 -13.46
C ALA A 39 -3.17 -3.16 -13.09
N LYS A 40 -2.20 -3.28 -13.99
CA LYS A 40 -0.85 -2.75 -13.78
C LYS A 40 -0.79 -1.22 -13.78
N LYS A 41 -1.72 -0.55 -14.49
CA LYS A 41 -1.80 0.92 -14.57
C LYS A 41 -2.52 1.54 -13.37
N THR A 42 -3.41 0.81 -12.72
CA THR A 42 -4.17 1.28 -11.56
C THR A 42 -3.42 0.99 -10.24
N PRO A 43 -3.02 2.00 -9.44
CA PRO A 43 -2.23 1.83 -8.22
C PRO A 43 -2.80 0.83 -7.20
N GLU A 44 -4.11 0.83 -6.98
CA GLU A 44 -4.79 -0.06 -6.03
C GLU A 44 -4.76 -1.49 -6.54
N PHE A 45 -4.92 -1.69 -7.85
CA PHE A 45 -4.97 -3.03 -8.42
C PHE A 45 -3.59 -3.68 -8.44
N ILE A 46 -2.54 -2.94 -8.83
CA ILE A 46 -1.17 -3.46 -8.79
C ILE A 46 -0.69 -3.72 -7.36
N THR A 47 -1.27 -3.06 -6.36
CA THR A 47 -0.98 -3.35 -4.95
C THR A 47 -1.46 -4.76 -4.56
N TYR A 48 -2.50 -5.27 -5.19
CA TYR A 48 -3.02 -6.62 -4.95
C TYR A 48 -2.48 -7.69 -5.90
N PHE A 49 -1.53 -7.38 -6.78
CA PHE A 49 -1.14 -8.26 -7.88
C PHE A 49 -0.79 -9.69 -7.44
N ASN A 50 -0.05 -9.81 -6.34
CA ASN A 50 0.41 -11.08 -5.78
C ASN A 50 -0.56 -11.69 -4.75
N HIS A 51 -1.69 -11.02 -4.48
CA HIS A 51 -2.68 -11.51 -3.54
C HIS A 51 -3.42 -12.74 -4.12
N PRO A 52 -3.66 -13.82 -3.34
CA PRO A 52 -4.30 -15.04 -3.84
C PRO A 52 -5.71 -14.85 -4.39
N ARG A 53 -6.37 -13.73 -4.07
CA ARG A 53 -7.70 -13.38 -4.59
C ARG A 53 -7.67 -12.34 -5.72
N PHE A 54 -6.49 -11.95 -6.19
CA PHE A 54 -6.32 -10.97 -7.27
C PHE A 54 -7.14 -11.33 -8.51
N LEU A 55 -7.10 -12.60 -8.93
CA LEU A 55 -7.84 -13.03 -10.12
C LEU A 55 -9.36 -12.89 -9.99
N LYS A 56 -9.92 -12.94 -8.77
CA LYS A 56 -11.35 -12.68 -8.56
C LYS A 56 -11.72 -11.23 -8.89
N MET A 57 -10.81 -10.30 -8.63
CA MET A 57 -10.93 -8.91 -9.00
C MET A 57 -10.91 -8.73 -10.53
N ILE A 58 -10.00 -9.45 -11.20
CA ILE A 58 -9.87 -9.46 -12.67
C ILE A 58 -11.09 -10.10 -13.34
N HIS A 59 -11.61 -11.20 -12.78
CA HIS A 59 -12.82 -11.84 -13.27
C HIS A 59 -14.03 -10.88 -13.20
N HIS A 60 -14.22 -10.21 -12.07
CA HIS A 60 -15.28 -9.21 -11.87
C HIS A 60 -14.84 -7.77 -12.19
N ASN A 61 -14.02 -7.56 -13.24
CA ASN A 61 -13.37 -6.27 -13.51
C ASN A 61 -14.36 -5.08 -13.57
N LYS A 62 -15.44 -5.16 -14.36
CA LYS A 62 -16.43 -4.06 -14.49
C LYS A 62 -16.98 -3.61 -13.13
N LYS A 63 -17.32 -4.58 -12.27
CA LYS A 63 -17.84 -4.34 -10.91
C LYS A 63 -16.77 -3.73 -10.01
N THR A 64 -15.56 -4.29 -10.01
CA THR A 64 -14.42 -3.79 -9.24
C THR A 64 -14.11 -2.34 -9.60
N THR A 65 -13.97 -2.04 -10.89
CA THR A 65 -13.62 -0.71 -11.39
C THR A 65 -14.68 0.31 -11.02
N LYS A 66 -15.98 0.01 -11.22
CA LYS A 66 -17.08 0.88 -10.82
C LYS A 66 -17.05 1.20 -9.32
N ARG A 67 -16.80 0.18 -8.49
CA ARG A 67 -16.69 0.37 -7.04
C ARG A 67 -15.49 1.21 -6.65
N LEU A 68 -14.35 1.02 -7.30
CA LEU A 68 -13.15 1.83 -7.03
C LEU A 68 -13.40 3.30 -7.36
N MET A 69 -13.99 3.59 -8.52
CA MET A 69 -14.35 4.96 -8.92
C MET A 69 -15.28 5.62 -7.90
N ASN A 70 -16.37 4.94 -7.51
CA ASN A 70 -17.30 5.46 -6.51
C ASN A 70 -16.63 5.75 -5.16
N LEU A 71 -15.64 4.94 -4.75
CA LEU A 71 -14.93 5.15 -3.49
C LEU A 71 -13.96 6.32 -3.58
N TYR A 72 -13.33 6.53 -4.74
CA TYR A 72 -12.52 7.73 -4.99
C TYR A 72 -13.33 9.01 -4.93
N ASP A 73 -14.52 9.04 -5.53
CA ASP A 73 -15.42 10.20 -5.48
C ASP A 73 -15.82 10.55 -4.04
N GLN A 74 -15.79 9.57 -3.14
CA GLN A 74 -16.05 9.73 -1.70
C GLN A 74 -14.79 9.96 -0.86
N ASN A 75 -13.63 10.18 -1.49
CA ASN A 75 -12.32 10.31 -0.84
C ASN A 75 -11.91 9.10 0.02
N LYS A 76 -12.44 7.90 -0.28
CA LYS A 76 -12.11 6.65 0.42
C LYS A 76 -10.91 5.98 -0.25
N LYS A 77 -9.77 6.03 0.40
CA LYS A 77 -8.47 5.56 -0.13
C LYS A 77 -8.03 4.22 0.45
N CYS A 78 -8.48 3.85 1.65
CA CYS A 78 -8.10 2.56 2.24
C CYS A 78 -9.04 1.44 1.82
N VAL A 79 -8.96 1.07 0.55
CA VAL A 79 -9.79 0.02 -0.03
C VAL A 79 -9.20 -1.36 0.31
N SER A 80 -10.06 -2.40 0.34
CA SER A 80 -9.65 -3.80 0.47
C SER A 80 -10.23 -4.62 -0.68
N LEU A 81 -9.57 -5.73 -1.02
CA LEU A 81 -10.00 -6.59 -2.14
C LEU A 81 -11.38 -7.19 -1.86
N ASN A 82 -11.69 -7.49 -0.59
CA ASN A 82 -13.01 -7.99 -0.19
C ASN A 82 -14.14 -6.97 -0.44
N ILE A 83 -13.86 -5.67 -0.32
CA ILE A 83 -14.83 -4.61 -0.62
C ILE A 83 -15.01 -4.46 -2.13
N LEU A 84 -13.92 -4.54 -2.90
CA LEU A 84 -13.95 -4.41 -4.34
C LEU A 84 -14.66 -5.59 -5.03
N SER A 85 -14.20 -6.81 -4.78
CA SER A 85 -14.68 -8.00 -5.51
C SER A 85 -15.75 -8.80 -4.75
N GLY A 86 -16.06 -8.45 -3.49
CA GLY A 86 -16.97 -9.21 -2.63
C GLY A 86 -18.46 -8.89 -2.80
N SER A 87 -19.25 -9.22 -1.79
CA SER A 87 -20.72 -9.06 -1.81
C SER A 87 -21.14 -7.58 -1.90
N PHE A 88 -22.40 -7.35 -2.30
CA PHE A 88 -22.96 -5.99 -2.33
C PHE A 88 -23.15 -5.41 -0.94
N SER A 89 -23.75 -6.17 -0.02
CA SER A 89 -23.96 -5.74 1.37
C SER A 89 -22.67 -5.23 2.05
N LYS A 90 -21.54 -5.96 1.94
CA LYS A 90 -20.26 -5.51 2.53
C LYS A 90 -19.73 -4.21 1.93
N TYR A 91 -19.89 -4.07 0.61
CA TYR A 91 -19.50 -2.85 -0.10
C TYR A 91 -20.38 -1.66 0.34
N GLU A 92 -21.69 -1.84 0.41
CA GLU A 92 -22.64 -0.80 0.82
C GLU A 92 -22.41 -0.34 2.26
N THR A 93 -22.18 -1.27 3.19
CA THR A 93 -21.82 -0.94 4.58
C THR A 93 -20.53 -0.12 4.63
N PHE A 94 -19.50 -0.53 3.87
CA PHE A 94 -18.25 0.24 3.79
C PHE A 94 -18.47 1.62 3.18
N GLN A 95 -19.31 1.73 2.14
CA GLN A 95 -19.61 2.98 1.45
C GLN A 95 -20.34 3.96 2.37
N LYS A 96 -21.29 3.50 3.20
CA LYS A 96 -22.07 4.35 4.12
C LYS A 96 -21.30 4.76 5.37
N MET A 97 -20.31 3.97 5.80
CA MET A 97 -19.56 4.23 7.04
C MET A 97 -18.67 5.46 6.95
N HIS A 98 -18.52 6.21 8.05
CA HIS A 98 -17.54 7.28 8.16
C HIS A 98 -16.12 6.69 8.30
N GLY A 99 -15.24 7.02 7.35
CA GLY A 99 -13.85 6.57 7.30
C GLY A 99 -13.63 5.18 6.65
N ASP A 100 -12.35 4.79 6.54
CA ASP A 100 -11.91 3.70 5.65
C ASP A 100 -11.33 2.47 6.39
N ARG A 101 -11.81 2.16 7.59
CA ARG A 101 -11.16 1.17 8.46
C ARG A 101 -11.51 -0.29 8.15
N LEU A 102 -12.64 -0.56 7.50
CA LEU A 102 -13.23 -1.90 7.48
C LEU A 102 -12.49 -2.87 6.55
N GLY A 103 -12.24 -4.09 7.05
CA GLY A 103 -11.91 -5.25 6.21
C GLY A 103 -10.50 -5.31 5.62
N LYS A 104 -9.67 -4.26 5.78
CA LYS A 104 -8.33 -4.20 5.18
C LYS A 104 -7.23 -4.90 5.98
N ALA A 105 -7.46 -5.25 7.25
CA ALA A 105 -6.42 -5.76 8.13
C ALA A 105 -5.69 -6.98 7.53
N LYS A 106 -6.44 -7.92 6.94
CA LYS A 106 -5.86 -9.13 6.33
C LYS A 106 -5.03 -8.79 5.09
N ASP A 107 -5.57 -7.95 4.23
CA ASP A 107 -4.93 -7.55 2.98
C ASP A 107 -3.65 -6.72 3.25
N LEU A 108 -3.69 -5.87 4.28
CA LEU A 108 -2.53 -5.11 4.77
C LEU A 108 -1.42 -6.03 5.25
N ILE A 109 -1.74 -6.96 6.16
CA ILE A 109 -0.75 -7.89 6.71
C ILE A 109 -0.17 -8.75 5.59
N PHE A 110 -1.02 -9.25 4.68
CA PHE A 110 -0.56 -10.03 3.53
C PHE A 110 0.43 -9.25 2.67
N CYS A 111 0.10 -8.01 2.31
CA CYS A 111 0.97 -7.17 1.49
C CYS A 111 2.32 -6.92 2.16
N ILE A 112 2.35 -6.65 3.47
CA ILE A 112 3.61 -6.45 4.21
C ILE A 112 4.41 -7.76 4.30
N CYS A 113 3.77 -8.90 4.60
CA CYS A 113 4.44 -10.20 4.59
C CYS A 113 5.13 -10.47 3.25
N GLU A 114 4.42 -10.21 2.16
CA GLU A 114 4.89 -10.45 0.81
C GLU A 114 6.08 -9.55 0.46
N ILE A 115 5.97 -8.24 0.73
CA ILE A 115 7.06 -7.28 0.46
C ILE A 115 8.31 -7.62 1.28
N LEU A 116 8.13 -8.08 2.52
CA LEU A 116 9.22 -8.53 3.40
C LEU A 116 9.66 -9.98 3.16
N GLN A 117 9.27 -10.57 2.02
CA GLN A 117 9.68 -11.91 1.57
C GLN A 117 9.38 -13.03 2.57
N ASN A 118 8.32 -12.89 3.38
CA ASN A 118 7.92 -13.83 4.43
C ASN A 118 9.03 -14.12 5.47
N THR A 119 9.95 -13.18 5.68
CA THR A 119 11.00 -13.28 6.71
C THR A 119 10.42 -13.43 8.12
N SER A 120 9.19 -12.95 8.33
CA SER A 120 8.55 -12.93 9.65
C SER A 120 7.09 -13.38 9.56
N PRO A 121 6.57 -14.03 10.62
CA PRO A 121 5.21 -14.54 10.61
C PRO A 121 4.20 -13.38 10.65
N ALA A 122 3.08 -13.58 9.95
CA ALA A 122 1.99 -12.60 9.86
C ALA A 122 1.43 -12.17 11.24
N SER A 123 1.53 -13.05 12.25
CA SER A 123 1.14 -12.75 13.63
C SER A 123 1.96 -11.62 14.23
N ASP A 124 3.26 -11.58 13.96
CA ASP A 124 4.17 -10.64 14.60
C ASP A 124 4.12 -9.28 13.92
N ILE A 125 4.01 -9.25 12.58
CA ILE A 125 3.68 -8.03 11.84
C ILE A 125 2.39 -7.41 12.38
N ARG A 126 1.36 -8.24 12.60
CA ARG A 126 0.09 -7.77 13.17
C ARG A 126 0.25 -7.21 14.59
N LYS A 127 1.04 -7.87 15.45
CA LYS A 127 1.30 -7.39 16.82
C LYS A 127 2.01 -6.04 16.81
N THR A 128 3.02 -5.88 15.96
CA THR A 128 3.79 -4.63 15.85
C THR A 128 2.92 -3.49 15.33
N LEU A 129 2.21 -3.68 14.22
CA LEU A 129 1.36 -2.65 13.63
C LEU A 129 0.21 -2.21 14.55
N LYS A 130 -0.40 -3.15 15.29
CA LYS A 130 -1.48 -2.85 16.24
C LYS A 130 -1.09 -1.86 17.34
N ARG A 131 0.21 -1.70 17.63
CA ARG A 131 0.69 -0.71 18.60
C ARG A 131 0.46 0.72 18.12
N HIS A 132 0.36 0.94 16.80
CA HIS A 132 0.13 2.25 16.24
C HIS A 132 -1.38 2.55 16.13
N PRO A 133 -1.89 3.68 16.64
CA PRO A 133 -3.34 3.96 16.69
C PRO A 133 -3.99 4.01 15.30
N PHE A 134 -3.25 4.46 14.28
CA PHE A 134 -3.75 4.65 12.92
C PHE A 134 -3.34 3.55 11.92
N TRP A 135 -2.91 2.37 12.38
CA TRP A 135 -2.45 1.31 11.47
C TRP A 135 -3.50 0.85 10.45
N LEU A 136 -4.80 1.01 10.76
CA LEU A 136 -5.92 0.76 9.85
C LEU A 136 -6.43 2.01 9.13
N ASN A 137 -5.70 3.11 9.12
CA ASN A 137 -6.11 4.35 8.46
C ASN A 137 -5.18 4.77 7.31
N ILE A 138 -4.09 4.03 7.06
CA ILE A 138 -3.17 4.31 5.97
C ILE A 138 -3.50 3.50 4.70
N PRO A 139 -3.56 4.11 3.50
CA PRO A 139 -3.81 3.40 2.25
C PRO A 139 -2.72 2.38 1.92
N LEU A 140 -3.12 1.23 1.37
CA LEU A 140 -2.17 0.15 1.07
C LEU A 140 -1.15 0.54 -0.01
N VAL A 141 -1.57 1.38 -0.98
CA VAL A 141 -0.71 1.94 -2.03
C VAL A 141 0.48 2.70 -1.42
N GLN A 142 0.22 3.52 -0.40
CA GLN A 142 1.28 4.27 0.30
C GLN A 142 2.23 3.32 1.03
N ILE A 143 1.69 2.34 1.74
CA ILE A 143 2.47 1.36 2.52
C ILE A 143 3.40 0.57 1.59
N LYS A 144 2.87 0.08 0.46
CA LYS A 144 3.65 -0.61 -0.56
C LYS A 144 4.77 0.27 -1.10
N TYR A 145 4.45 1.50 -1.48
CA TYR A 145 5.44 2.45 -1.97
C TYR A 145 6.55 2.72 -0.94
N VAL A 146 6.20 2.99 0.31
CA VAL A 146 7.19 3.24 1.38
C VAL A 146 8.09 2.03 1.61
N ALA A 147 7.50 0.83 1.65
CA ALA A 147 8.26 -0.39 1.82
C ALA A 147 9.24 -0.62 0.65
N GLU A 148 8.80 -0.43 -0.60
CA GLU A 148 9.65 -0.52 -1.79
C GLU A 148 10.80 0.51 -1.77
N GLN A 149 10.58 1.74 -1.27
CA GLN A 149 11.66 2.71 -1.14
C GLN A 149 12.66 2.35 -0.04
N LEU A 150 12.19 1.84 1.10
CA LEU A 150 13.06 1.42 2.20
C LEU A 150 13.92 0.22 1.81
N LEU A 151 13.35 -0.77 1.13
CA LEU A 151 14.06 -1.99 0.70
C LEU A 151 15.18 -1.74 -0.32
N LYS A 152 15.27 -0.54 -0.91
CA LYS A 152 16.43 -0.14 -1.73
C LYS A 152 17.69 0.12 -0.91
N LYS A 153 17.55 0.42 0.38
CA LYS A 153 18.65 0.83 1.27
C LYS A 153 18.79 -0.04 2.51
N PHE A 154 17.70 -0.67 2.95
CA PHE A 154 17.61 -1.42 4.20
C PHE A 154 17.25 -2.87 3.92
N SER A 155 17.71 -3.80 4.76
CA SER A 155 17.31 -5.20 4.61
C SER A 155 15.84 -5.41 5.02
N PRO A 156 15.16 -6.46 4.53
CA PRO A 156 13.81 -6.80 4.98
C PRO A 156 13.69 -6.97 6.49
N LYS A 157 14.76 -7.44 7.15
CA LYS A 157 14.82 -7.62 8.60
C LYS A 157 14.81 -6.27 9.33
N ASP A 158 15.61 -5.30 8.88
CA ASP A 158 15.67 -3.97 9.51
C ASP A 158 14.33 -3.23 9.39
N VAL A 159 13.66 -3.37 8.24
CA VAL A 159 12.32 -2.80 8.01
C VAL A 159 11.27 -3.51 8.87
N PHE A 160 11.37 -4.82 9.07
CA PHE A 160 10.48 -5.56 9.97
C PHE A 160 10.62 -5.10 11.43
N GLU A 161 11.85 -4.95 11.93
CA GLU A 161 12.12 -4.49 13.30
C GLU A 161 11.52 -3.08 13.55
N ASN A 162 11.44 -2.27 12.49
CA ASN A 162 10.86 -0.92 12.51
C ASN A 162 9.52 -0.82 11.74
N CYS A 163 8.73 -1.89 11.65
CA CYS A 163 7.58 -2.01 10.73
C CYS A 163 6.55 -0.85 10.81
N SER A 164 6.40 -0.21 11.98
CA SER A 164 5.53 0.97 12.14
C SER A 164 5.91 2.14 11.21
N ILE A 165 7.17 2.24 10.77
CA ILE A 165 7.64 3.28 9.85
C ILE A 165 6.89 3.23 8.50
N LEU A 166 6.39 2.06 8.10
CA LEU A 166 5.63 1.88 6.84
C LEU A 166 4.32 2.67 6.80
N LEU A 167 3.82 3.10 7.97
CA LEU A 167 2.60 3.89 8.10
C LEU A 167 2.82 5.37 7.78
N TYR A 168 4.08 5.83 7.71
CA TYR A 168 4.41 7.24 7.56
C TYR A 168 4.59 7.62 6.09
N PRO A 169 4.26 8.85 5.70
CA PRO A 169 4.51 9.35 4.35
C PRO A 169 6.00 9.32 3.99
N TRP A 170 6.33 8.85 2.78
CA TRP A 170 7.72 8.71 2.33
C TRP A 170 8.51 10.02 2.35
N ASN A 171 7.88 11.14 1.98
CA ASN A 171 8.52 12.45 2.04
C ASN A 171 9.04 12.76 3.46
N LYS A 172 8.20 12.58 4.50
CA LYS A 172 8.63 12.79 5.88
C LYS A 172 9.78 11.86 6.29
N ILE A 173 9.69 10.59 5.91
CA ILE A 173 10.73 9.59 6.20
C ILE A 173 12.05 10.01 5.57
N ARG A 174 12.04 10.32 4.27
CA ARG A 174 13.21 10.75 3.50
C ARG A 174 13.82 12.03 4.07
N ASP A 175 13.00 13.03 4.35
CA ASP A 175 13.48 14.31 4.86
C ASP A 175 14.12 14.14 6.26
N THR A 176 13.54 13.27 7.10
CA THR A 176 14.11 12.91 8.40
C THR A 176 15.40 12.12 8.27
N MET A 177 15.49 11.20 7.29
CA MET A 177 16.75 10.51 6.98
C MET A 177 17.84 11.48 6.54
N ASN A 178 17.51 12.47 5.72
CA ASN A 178 18.46 13.48 5.26
C ASN A 178 18.98 14.32 6.43
N ILE A 179 18.10 14.74 7.35
CA ILE A 179 18.48 15.44 8.59
C ILE A 179 19.50 14.62 9.39
N LEU A 180 19.28 13.31 9.51
CA LEU A 180 20.20 12.42 10.24
C LEU A 180 21.55 12.23 9.54
N CYS A 181 21.62 12.39 8.21
CA CYS A 181 22.86 12.30 7.45
C CYS A 181 23.73 13.57 7.55
N HIS A 182 23.14 14.73 7.81
CA HIS A 182 23.87 16.01 7.86
C HIS A 182 24.24 16.37 9.31
N LYS A 183 25.54 16.31 9.63
CA LYS A 183 26.08 16.60 10.98
C LYS A 183 25.66 17.96 11.53
N GLU A 184 25.57 18.98 10.68
CA GLU A 184 25.16 20.34 11.08
C GLU A 184 23.70 20.38 11.58
N SER A 185 22.83 19.51 11.05
CA SER A 185 21.43 19.40 11.49
C SER A 185 21.27 18.60 12.78
N LEU A 186 22.29 17.82 13.18
CA LEU A 186 22.29 17.06 14.44
C LEU A 186 22.55 17.95 15.66
N LEU A 187 23.18 19.13 15.49
CA LEU A 187 23.45 20.09 16.57
C LEU A 187 22.15 20.64 17.21
N LEU A 188 21.04 20.63 16.48
CA LEU A 188 19.71 21.04 16.96
C LEU A 188 18.93 19.89 17.62
N HIS A 189 19.55 18.72 17.75
CA HIS A 189 18.94 17.50 18.24
C HIS A 189 19.80 16.88 19.35
N PRO A 190 19.21 16.06 20.25
CA PRO A 190 19.93 15.45 21.39
C PRO A 190 20.98 14.39 20.98
N PHE A 191 21.46 14.43 19.74
CA PHE A 191 22.34 13.45 19.12
C PHE A 191 23.71 14.03 18.75
N GLU A 192 24.08 15.18 19.32
CA GLU A 192 25.35 15.87 19.03
C GLU A 192 26.59 14.97 19.18
N HIS A 193 26.55 14.00 20.10
CA HIS A 193 27.64 13.04 20.33
C HIS A 193 27.46 11.69 19.61
N LEU A 194 26.39 11.54 18.83
CA LEU A 194 26.03 10.27 18.20
C LEU A 194 26.75 10.12 16.85
N ASP A 195 27.64 9.14 16.76
CA ASP A 195 28.30 8.81 15.51
C ASP A 195 27.41 7.91 14.65
N MET A 196 26.70 8.53 13.70
CA MET A 196 25.79 7.84 12.77
C MET A 196 26.47 6.75 11.93
N SER A 197 27.80 6.81 11.76
CA SER A 197 28.55 5.80 11.01
C SER A 197 28.65 4.47 11.76
N LYS A 198 28.54 4.49 13.09
CA LYS A 198 28.64 3.30 13.96
C LYS A 198 27.31 2.61 14.22
N LEU A 199 26.20 3.23 13.82
CA LEU A 199 24.87 2.69 14.04
C LEU A 199 24.53 1.63 13.00
N SER A 200 23.83 0.58 13.46
CA SER A 200 23.21 -0.38 12.55
C SER A 200 22.04 0.28 11.79
N ASP A 201 21.69 -0.32 10.67
CA ASP A 201 20.60 0.16 9.83
C ASP A 201 19.23 0.08 10.53
N THR A 202 19.00 -0.95 11.36
CA THR A 202 17.87 -0.98 12.32
C THR A 202 17.86 0.25 13.21
N GLN A 203 18.99 0.60 13.85
CA GLN A 203 19.07 1.71 14.79
C GLN A 203 18.80 3.05 14.09
N LYS A 204 19.33 3.22 12.87
CA LYS A 204 19.05 4.40 12.04
C LYS A 204 17.55 4.55 11.76
N LEU A 205 16.87 3.46 11.40
CA LEU A 205 15.41 3.48 11.19
C LEU A 205 14.63 3.79 12.48
N SER A 206 15.07 3.26 13.63
CA SER A 206 14.46 3.58 14.91
C SER A 206 14.58 5.06 15.25
N LEU A 207 15.73 5.69 14.96
CA LEU A 207 15.94 7.13 15.15
C LEU A 207 15.06 7.96 14.21
N VAL A 208 14.90 7.54 12.95
CA VAL A 208 13.96 8.18 12.02
C VAL A 208 12.55 8.14 12.59
N LEU A 209 12.09 6.98 13.06
CA LEU A 209 10.76 6.84 13.65
C LEU A 209 10.59 7.71 14.91
N TYR A 210 11.61 7.76 15.76
CA TYR A 210 11.63 8.62 16.94
C TYR A 210 11.48 10.11 16.56
N LEU A 211 12.26 10.60 15.59
CA LEU A 211 12.21 12.00 15.16
C LEU A 211 10.87 12.35 14.50
N LEU A 212 10.27 11.43 13.75
CA LEU A 212 8.94 11.59 13.18
C LEU A 212 7.90 11.80 14.28
N GLU A 213 7.92 10.97 15.33
CA GLU A 213 6.90 11.01 16.39
C GLU A 213 7.18 12.01 17.51
N LYS A 214 8.45 12.41 17.72
CA LYS A 214 8.83 13.42 18.72
C LYS A 214 8.07 14.73 18.52
N LYS A 215 7.90 15.16 17.27
CA LYS A 215 7.14 16.38 16.91
C LYS A 215 5.64 16.27 17.24
N HIS A 216 5.14 15.06 17.39
CA HIS A 216 3.73 14.75 17.63
C HIS A 216 3.50 14.07 18.98
N TYR A 217 4.44 14.20 19.93
CA TYR A 217 4.35 13.63 21.28
C TYR A 217 3.97 12.14 21.31
N PHE A 218 4.44 11.37 20.32
CA PHE A 218 4.16 9.92 20.21
C PHE A 218 2.68 9.55 20.14
N THR A 219 1.83 10.47 19.68
CA THR A 219 0.38 10.25 19.50
C THR A 219 0.05 9.41 18.26
N GLY A 220 1.03 9.13 17.40
CA GLY A 220 0.84 8.51 16.09
C GLY A 220 0.35 9.47 15.01
N ASN A 221 0.15 10.75 15.34
CA ASN A 221 -0.32 11.75 14.38
C ASN A 221 0.73 12.11 13.31
N GLY A 222 1.98 11.66 13.46
CA GLY A 222 3.03 11.89 12.47
C GLY A 222 2.77 11.25 11.12
N VAL A 223 1.84 10.29 11.03
CA VAL A 223 1.39 9.70 9.77
C VAL A 223 0.61 10.67 8.88
N TRP A 224 0.05 11.74 9.44
CA TRP A 224 -0.70 12.73 8.69
C TRP A 224 0.22 13.80 8.11
N THR A 225 0.11 14.10 6.83
CA THR A 225 0.72 15.30 6.27
C THR A 225 -0.06 16.49 6.80
N GLU A 226 0.54 17.31 7.68
CA GLU A 226 -0.06 18.58 8.06
C GLU A 226 -0.27 19.40 6.79
N ASP A 227 -1.52 19.70 6.49
CA ASP A 227 -1.96 20.36 5.26
C ASP A 227 -1.50 21.82 5.21
N LYS A 228 -0.21 22.07 4.97
CA LYS A 228 0.26 23.43 4.66
C LYS A 228 0.19 23.76 3.16
N ASN A 229 0.03 22.76 2.27
CA ASN A 229 -0.02 22.95 0.81
C ASN A 229 -1.17 22.21 0.12
N LYS A 230 -2.38 22.19 0.70
CA LYS A 230 -3.59 21.90 -0.08
C LYS A 230 -3.83 23.10 -1.00
N ASN A 231 -3.42 23.03 -2.26
CA ASN A 231 -4.12 23.68 -3.42
C ASN A 231 -3.38 23.53 -4.77
N ALA A 232 -2.11 23.12 -4.85
CA ALA A 232 -1.39 23.10 -6.14
C ALA A 232 -1.30 21.72 -6.82
N GLU A 233 -1.09 20.63 -6.08
CA GLU A 233 -0.73 19.34 -6.70
C GLU A 233 -1.90 18.35 -6.86
N GLN A 234 -2.98 18.52 -6.09
CA GLN A 234 -4.14 17.61 -6.14
C GLN A 234 -5.00 17.79 -7.41
N THR A 235 -4.87 18.90 -8.12
CA THR A 235 -5.68 19.15 -9.33
C THR A 235 -5.09 18.48 -10.59
N ILE A 236 -3.81 18.13 -10.58
CA ILE A 236 -3.10 17.61 -11.76
C ILE A 236 -3.21 16.08 -11.82
N GLN A 237 -2.94 15.35 -10.72
CA GLN A 237 -3.03 13.88 -10.72
C GLN A 237 -4.47 13.35 -10.81
N THR A 238 -5.44 14.01 -10.19
CA THR A 238 -6.83 13.54 -10.15
C THR A 238 -7.52 13.68 -11.52
N LYS A 239 -7.11 14.66 -12.34
CA LYS A 239 -7.61 14.86 -13.72
C LYS A 239 -7.05 13.84 -14.71
N ASP A 240 -5.80 13.38 -14.53
CA ASP A 240 -5.20 12.37 -15.40
C ASP A 240 -5.65 10.94 -15.06
N ILE A 241 -5.92 10.66 -13.78
CA ILE A 241 -6.48 9.38 -13.34
C ILE A 241 -7.94 9.22 -13.80
N THR A 242 -8.77 10.26 -13.69
CA THR A 242 -10.16 10.21 -14.18
C THR A 242 -10.23 10.05 -15.71
N LYS A 243 -9.37 10.73 -16.48
CA LYS A 243 -9.31 10.56 -17.94
C LYS A 243 -8.83 9.18 -18.38
N SER A 244 -7.86 8.59 -17.69
CA SER A 244 -7.34 7.26 -18.01
C SER A 244 -8.33 6.15 -17.66
N VAL A 245 -9.14 6.31 -16.61
CA VAL A 245 -10.14 5.31 -16.23
C VAL A 245 -11.48 5.46 -16.96
N LEU A 246 -11.90 6.66 -17.35
CA LEU A 246 -13.11 6.84 -18.17
C LEU A 246 -13.01 6.12 -19.53
N LYS A 247 -11.81 6.05 -20.13
CA LYS A 247 -11.55 5.24 -21.33
C LYS A 247 -11.70 3.72 -21.11
N ILE A 248 -11.61 3.25 -19.86
CA ILE A 248 -11.73 1.82 -19.50
C ILE A 248 -13.20 1.40 -19.35
N VAL A 249 -14.11 2.33 -19.05
CA VAL A 249 -15.54 2.02 -18.89
C VAL A 249 -16.26 1.87 -20.24
N GLN A 250 -15.68 2.40 -21.31
CA GLN A 250 -16.27 2.42 -22.66
C GLN A 250 -15.88 1.22 -23.55
N ASN A 251 -14.98 0.32 -23.09
CA ASN A 251 -14.57 -0.90 -23.80
C ASN A 251 -14.89 -2.17 -22.99
#